data_AF-A0A242WCY2-F1
#
_entry.id   AF-A0A242WCY2-F1
#
_cell.length_a   1.000
_cell.length_b   1.000
_cell.length_c   1.000
_cell.angle_alpha   90.00
_cell.angle_beta   90.00
_cell.angle_gamma   90.00
#
_symmetry.space_group_name_H-M   'P 1'
#
loop_
_entity.id
_entity.type
_entity.pdbx_description
1 polymer ?
#
loop_
_entity_poly.entity_id
_entity_poly.type
_entity_poly.pdbx_seq_one_letter_code
_entity_poly.pdbx_strand_id
1 'polypeptide(L)'
;MRIEQVPADMTSEQKVILGVVSMRQLIYLIIGGSFLYTVAPIIWDLFEGIDFYFRIGVLIISSLPVLSIIGYLAFWKVEKYNMFADYYWLVRLGEKSQYGVWRKGKKE
;
A
#
# COMPACT_ATOMS: atom_id res chain seq x y z
N MET A 1 9.81 24.08 -14.50
CA MET A 1 10.17 22.92 -13.65
C MET A 1 10.76 21.86 -14.56
N ARG A 2 11.85 21.20 -14.16
CA ARG A 2 12.45 20.11 -14.94
C ARG A 2 12.11 18.79 -14.25
N ILE A 3 11.67 17.80 -15.02
CA ILE A 3 11.52 16.42 -14.55
C ILE A 3 12.88 15.76 -14.73
N GLU A 4 13.48 15.29 -13.63
CA GLU A 4 14.77 14.60 -13.64
C GLU A 4 14.68 13.30 -12.85
N GLN A 5 15.45 12.28 -13.25
CA GLN A 5 15.62 11.09 -12.44
C GLN A 5 16.55 11.42 -11.28
N VAL A 6 16.06 11.24 -10.07
CA VAL A 6 16.78 11.51 -8.83
C VAL A 6 16.81 10.25 -7.97
N PRO A 7 17.75 10.15 -7.02
CA PRO A 7 17.74 9.07 -6.05
C PRO A 7 16.38 9.00 -5.33
N ALA A 8 15.92 7.78 -5.03
CA ALA A 8 14.70 7.58 -4.25
C ALA A 8 14.82 8.28 -2.89
N ASP A 9 13.83 9.11 -2.55
CA ASP A 9 13.75 9.84 -1.29
C ASP A 9 13.17 8.86 -0.27
N MET A 10 13.99 8.50 0.69
CA MET A 10 13.66 7.50 1.71
C MET A 10 13.20 8.12 3.03
N THR A 11 13.17 9.45 3.12
CA THR A 11 12.91 10.18 4.37
C THR A 11 11.56 10.88 4.34
N SER A 12 11.13 11.40 3.19
CA SER A 12 10.01 12.34 3.11
C SER A 12 8.69 11.68 2.66
N GLU A 13 8.15 10.71 3.41
CA GLU A 13 6.78 10.25 3.12
C GLU A 13 5.76 11.29 3.64
N GLN A 14 5.21 12.10 2.74
CA GLN A 14 4.17 13.05 3.11
C GLN A 14 2.83 12.32 3.30
N LYS A 15 2.23 12.49 4.48
CA LYS A 15 0.85 12.05 4.74
C LYS A 15 -0.11 13.04 4.11
N VAL A 16 -0.92 12.56 3.17
CA VAL A 16 -1.80 13.42 2.36
C VAL A 16 -3.25 13.37 2.85
N ILE A 17 -3.70 12.21 3.34
CA ILE A 17 -5.04 12.07 3.89
C ILE A 17 -5.00 12.27 5.40
N LEU A 18 -5.61 13.38 5.84
CA LEU A 18 -5.80 13.72 7.26
C LEU A 18 -4.50 13.70 8.10
N GLY A 19 -3.33 13.76 7.46
CA GLY A 19 -2.05 13.58 8.14
C GLY A 19 -1.75 12.15 8.62
N VAL A 20 -2.60 11.17 8.30
CA VAL A 20 -2.47 9.77 8.75
C VAL A 20 -1.93 8.87 7.64
N VAL A 21 -2.47 8.99 6.42
CA VAL A 21 -2.24 8.05 5.32
C VAL A 21 -1.54 8.75 4.15
N SER A 22 -0.48 8.14 3.62
CA SER A 22 0.21 8.61 2.41
C SER A 22 -0.55 8.21 1.14
N MET A 23 -0.29 8.86 0.01
CA MET A 23 -0.91 8.47 -1.26
C MET A 23 -0.60 7.02 -1.65
N ARG A 24 0.60 6.54 -1.32
CA ARG A 24 1.01 5.14 -1.54
C ARG A 24 0.14 4.18 -0.72
N GLN A 25 0.01 4.43 0.58
CA GLN A 25 -0.85 3.64 1.46
C GLN A 25 -2.30 3.65 0.99
N LEU A 26 -2.79 4.80 0.51
CA LEU A 26 -4.13 4.91 -0.07
C LEU A 26 -4.32 4.00 -1.28
N ILE A 27 -3.35 3.94 -2.20
CA ILE A 27 -3.43 3.07 -3.38
C ILE A 27 -3.60 1.61 -2.96
N TYR A 28 -2.82 1.13 -1.98
CA TYR A 28 -2.96 -0.22 -1.45
C TYR A 28 -4.33 -0.47 -0.80
N LEU A 29 -4.84 0.50 -0.04
CA LEU A 29 -6.15 0.40 0.60
C LEU A 29 -7.30 0.39 -0.42
N ILE A 30 -7.22 1.21 -1.48
CA ILE A 30 -8.22 1.23 -2.55
C ILE A 30 -8.18 -0.09 -3.32
N ILE A 31 -7.02 -0.53 -3.80
CA ILE A 31 -6.91 -1.76 -4.57
C ILE A 31 -7.35 -2.97 -3.73
N GLY A 32 -6.85 -3.05 -2.50
CA GLY A 32 -7.19 -4.12 -1.56
C GLY A 32 -8.66 -4.12 -1.15
N GLY A 33 -9.21 -2.95 -0.85
CA GLY A 33 -10.62 -2.77 -0.50
C GLY A 33 -11.53 -3.11 -1.67
N SER A 34 -11.20 -2.68 -2.89
CA SER A 34 -11.92 -3.05 -4.10
C SER A 34 -11.89 -4.55 -4.35
N PHE A 35 -10.74 -5.20 -4.16
CA PHE A 35 -10.62 -6.65 -4.30
C PHE A 35 -11.45 -7.41 -3.26
N LEU A 36 -11.41 -7.00 -1.99
CA LEU A 36 -12.23 -7.62 -0.96
C LEU A 36 -13.71 -7.37 -1.19
N TYR A 37 -14.09 -6.19 -1.67
CA TYR A 37 -15.48 -5.86 -1.99
C TYR A 37 -16.07 -6.75 -3.10
N THR A 38 -15.25 -7.12 -4.10
CA THR A 38 -15.71 -8.02 -5.17
C THR A 38 -15.74 -9.49 -4.74
N VAL A 39 -14.78 -9.93 -3.93
CA VAL A 39 -14.66 -11.34 -3.51
C VAL A 39 -15.58 -11.69 -2.34
N ALA A 40 -15.84 -10.76 -1.42
CA ALA A 40 -16.67 -10.97 -0.25
C ALA A 40 -18.08 -11.54 -0.56
N PRO A 41 -18.88 -10.99 -1.49
CA PRO A 41 -20.20 -11.55 -1.79
C PRO A 41 -20.11 -12.97 -2.37
N ILE A 42 -19.10 -13.25 -3.21
CA ILE A 42 -18.90 -14.59 -3.78
C ILE A 42 -18.66 -15.62 -2.68
N ILE A 43 -17.81 -15.29 -1.71
CA ILE A 43 -17.53 -16.16 -0.55
C ILE A 43 -18.78 -16.28 0.33
N TRP A 44 -19.50 -15.18 0.53
CA TRP A 44 -20.71 -15.15 1.34
C TRP A 44 -21.77 -16.10 0.79
N ASP A 45 -22.03 -16.04 -0.52
CA ASP A 45 -23.07 -16.82 -1.19
C ASP A 45 -22.68 -18.30 -1.33
N LEU A 46 -21.39 -18.62 -1.40
CA LEU A 46 -20.90 -20.02 -1.44
C LEU A 46 -21.34 -20.85 -0.21
N PHE A 47 -21.56 -20.18 0.92
CA PHE A 47 -21.99 -20.81 2.17
C PHE A 47 -23.43 -20.42 2.56
N GLU A 48 -24.27 -20.11 1.58
CA GLU A 48 -25.69 -19.87 1.81
C GLU A 48 -26.35 -21.10 2.47
N GLY A 49 -27.25 -20.86 3.42
CA GLY A 49 -27.90 -21.92 4.22
C GLY A 49 -27.10 -22.42 5.41
N ILE A 50 -25.84 -21.98 5.59
CA ILE A 50 -25.04 -22.26 6.78
C ILE A 50 -25.24 -21.15 7.83
N ASP A 51 -24.98 -21.48 9.10
CA ASP A 51 -24.99 -20.56 10.22
C ASP A 51 -24.24 -19.25 9.93
N PHE A 52 -24.84 -18.14 10.37
CA PHE A 52 -24.36 -16.79 10.12
C PHE A 52 -22.95 -16.53 10.70
N TYR A 53 -22.66 -17.03 11.91
CA TYR A 53 -21.36 -16.83 12.54
C TYR A 53 -20.26 -17.59 11.81
N PHE A 54 -20.58 -18.77 11.28
CA PHE A 54 -19.66 -19.53 10.45
C PHE A 54 -19.28 -18.74 9.18
N ARG A 55 -20.27 -18.16 8.48
CA ARG A 55 -20.04 -17.37 7.26
C ARG A 55 -19.14 -16.15 7.52
N ILE A 56 -19.37 -15.45 8.63
CA ILE A 56 -18.50 -14.34 9.06
C ILE A 56 -17.08 -14.84 9.33
N GLY A 57 -16.94 -15.96 10.05
CA GLY A 57 -15.62 -16.55 10.35
C GLY A 57 -14.82 -16.85 9.08
N VAL A 58 -15.46 -17.48 8.08
CA VAL A 58 -14.83 -17.77 6.80
C VAL A 58 -14.46 -16.48 6.05
N LEU A 59 -15.34 -15.48 6.02
CA LEU A 59 -15.05 -14.19 5.38
C LEU A 59 -13.80 -13.53 6.00
N ILE A 60 -13.74 -13.46 7.33
CA ILE A 60 -12.59 -12.88 8.05
C ILE A 60 -11.32 -13.64 7.69
N ILE A 61 -11.32 -14.97 7.82
CA ILE A 61 -10.15 -15.80 7.53
C ILE A 61 -9.71 -15.64 6.07
N SER A 62 -10.66 -15.61 5.13
CA SER A 62 -10.38 -15.44 3.71
C SER A 62 -9.80 -14.07 3.35
N SER A 63 -10.11 -13.04 4.14
CA SER A 63 -9.57 -11.69 3.96
C SER A 63 -8.14 -11.53 4.49
N LEU A 64 -7.71 -12.39 5.43
CA LEU A 64 -6.42 -12.29 6.10
C LEU A 64 -5.23 -12.29 5.12
N PRO A 65 -5.13 -13.14 4.09
CA PRO A 65 -4.02 -13.10 3.14
C PRO A 65 -3.89 -11.75 2.44
N VAL A 66 -5.00 -11.17 2.01
CA VAL A 66 -5.04 -9.87 1.33
C VAL A 66 -4.62 -8.76 2.28
N LEU A 67 -5.20 -8.74 3.49
CA LEU A 67 -4.85 -7.77 4.53
C LEU A 67 -3.38 -7.90 4.96
N SER A 68 -2.84 -9.11 5.00
CA SER A 68 -1.44 -9.35 5.35
C SER A 68 -0.49 -8.78 4.31
N ILE A 69 -0.79 -8.96 3.02
CA ILE A 69 0.01 -8.40 1.93
C ILE A 69 -0.03 -6.87 1.95
N ILE A 70 -1.23 -6.29 2.11
CA ILE A 70 -1.39 -4.83 2.20
C ILE A 70 -0.66 -4.29 3.43
N GLY A 71 -0.85 -4.91 4.59
CA GLY A 71 -0.18 -4.54 5.83
C GLY A 71 1.34 -4.54 5.69
N TYR A 72 1.89 -5.60 5.09
CA TYR A 72 3.31 -5.71 4.86
C TYR A 72 3.82 -4.64 3.88
N LEU A 73 3.26 -4.54 2.67
CA LEU A 73 3.78 -3.62 1.65
C LEU A 73 3.53 -2.15 1.99
N ALA A 74 2.33 -1.82 2.48
CA ALA A 74 1.92 -0.44 2.69
C ALA A 74 2.39 0.14 4.03
N PHE A 75 2.45 -0.66 5.09
CA PHE A 75 2.67 -0.14 6.45
C PHE A 75 3.96 -0.63 7.11
N TRP A 76 4.53 -1.76 6.69
CA TRP A 76 5.75 -2.26 7.31
C TRP A 76 6.96 -1.43 6.92
N LYS A 77 7.68 -0.93 7.93
CA LYS A 77 8.90 -0.16 7.74
C LYS A 77 10.12 -1.03 8.05
N VAL A 78 11.06 -1.09 7.12
CA VAL A 78 12.34 -1.76 7.30
C VAL A 78 13.31 -0.77 7.96
N GLU A 79 13.40 -0.83 9.29
CA GLU A 79 14.14 0.14 10.11
C GLU A 79 15.60 0.32 9.67
N LYS A 80 16.28 -0.79 9.34
CA LYS A 80 17.68 -0.79 8.89
C LYS A 80 17.96 0.17 7.73
N TYR A 81 16.96 0.38 6.86
CA TYR A 81 17.10 1.24 5.68
C TYR A 81 16.14 2.44 5.70
N ASN A 82 15.41 2.63 6.81
CA ASN A 82 14.43 3.69 7.00
C ASN A 82 13.34 3.80 5.91
N MET A 83 13.04 2.70 5.20
CA MET A 83 12.11 2.69 4.06
C MET A 83 10.95 1.71 4.28
N PHE A 84 9.83 1.94 3.59
CA PHE A 84 8.71 0.98 3.58
C PHE A 84 9.03 -0.25 2.76
N ALA A 85 8.39 -1.38 3.07
CA ALA A 85 8.68 -2.67 2.47
C ALA A 85 8.48 -2.69 0.95
N ASP A 86 7.51 -1.96 0.42
CA ASP A 86 7.32 -1.86 -1.03
C ASP A 86 8.49 -1.17 -1.74
N TYR A 87 8.94 -0.01 -1.26
CA TYR A 87 10.13 0.66 -1.76
C TYR A 87 11.38 -0.19 -1.58
N TYR A 88 11.49 -0.90 -0.46
CA TYR A 88 12.58 -1.84 -0.22
C TYR A 88 12.65 -2.91 -1.31
N TRP A 89 11.53 -3.51 -1.67
CA TRP A 89 11.49 -4.51 -2.73
C TRP A 89 11.76 -3.91 -4.10
N LEU A 90 11.20 -2.73 -4.42
CA LEU A 90 11.49 -2.03 -5.68
C LEU A 90 12.99 -1.75 -5.86
N VAL A 91 13.63 -1.19 -4.84
CA VAL A 91 15.07 -0.88 -4.86
C VAL A 91 15.90 -2.15 -4.92
N ARG A 92 15.53 -3.17 -4.15
CA ARG A 92 16.23 -4.46 -4.13
C ARG A 92 16.15 -5.20 -5.46
N LEU A 93 15.05 -5.03 -6.21
CA LEU A 93 14.84 -5.64 -7.52
C LEU A 93 15.45 -4.83 -8.68
N GLY A 94 16.03 -3.66 -8.40
CA GLY A 94 16.87 -2.93 -9.35
C GLY A 94 16.46 -1.49 -9.65
N GLU A 95 15.35 -0.98 -9.09
CA GLU A 95 14.93 0.40 -9.31
C GLU A 95 15.65 1.37 -8.37
N LYS A 96 16.64 2.11 -8.88
CA LYS A 96 17.46 3.04 -8.07
C LYS A 96 17.08 4.51 -8.21
N SER A 97 16.12 4.83 -9.07
CA SER A 97 15.76 6.20 -9.44
C SER A 97 14.26 6.43 -9.37
N GLN A 98 13.86 7.61 -8.91
CA GLN A 98 12.49 8.12 -8.97
C GLN A 98 12.44 9.37 -9.85
N TYR A 99 11.27 9.68 -10.42
CA TYR A 99 11.07 10.94 -11.12
C TYR A 99 10.78 12.06 -10.11
N GLY A 100 11.70 13.03 -10.03
CA GLY A 100 11.56 14.21 -9.18
C GLY A 100 11.32 15.45 -10.01
N VAL A 101 10.53 16.38 -9.47
CA VAL A 101 10.34 17.71 -10.07
C VAL A 101 11.29 18.69 -9.41
N TRP A 102 12.37 19.05 -10.11
CA TRP A 102 13.31 20.05 -9.61
C TRP A 102 12.84 21.47 -9.96
N ARG A 103 12.75 22.31 -8.94
CA ARG A 103 12.63 23.77 -9.07
C ARG A 103 14.04 24.37 -8.99
N LYS A 104 14.39 25.23 -9.95
CA LYS A 104 15.58 26.09 -9.78
C LYS A 104 15.33 26.99 -8.57
N GLY A 105 16.19 26.92 -7.56
CA GLY A 105 16.18 27.90 -6.47
C GLY A 105 16.33 29.30 -7.05
N LYS A 106 15.65 30.29 -6.45
CA LYS A 106 15.90 31.69 -6.81
C LYS A 106 17.38 31.98 -6.53
N LYS A 107 18.08 32.56 -7.50
CA LYS A 107 19.33 33.27 -7.21
C LYS A 107 18.90 34.50 -6.41
N GLU A 108 19.22 34.50 -5.12
CA GLU A 108 19.25 35.74 -4.33
C GLU A 108 20.31 36.69 -4.91
#